data_AF-D0I5M6-F1
#
_entry.id   AF-D0I5M6-F1
#
_cell.length_a   1.000
_cell.length_b   1.000
_cell.length_c   1.000
_cell.angle_alpha   90.00
_cell.angle_beta   90.00
_cell.angle_gamma   90.00
#
_symmetry.space_group_name_H-M   'P 1'
#
loop_
_entity.id
_entity.type
_entity.pdbx_description
1 polymer ?
#
loop_
_entity_poly.entity_id
_entity_poly.type
_entity_poly.pdbx_seq_one_letter_code
_entity_poly.pdbx_strand_id
1 'polypeptide(L)'
;MLGTVGPDSYAEDAQSIVHDIVGSPEPKGWDYQISNEFVYQVGLEAHQLLMRAPIGEFSVFGRGQGGNFQSEVAVGGTYRIGFDLENTFGSTSVLPGNAVDIGLLSHSDSGMFFFATIEARYRFDDITIEGDKPAENDDIHVQHGQAAISSGVSWYSQHWGAVASVTAQSKQFEESGRDHSAYANFTLFYRY
;
A
#
# COMPACT_ATOMS: atom_id res chain seq x y z
N MET A 1 5.64 10.46 -8.59
CA MET A 1 4.98 9.48 -9.47
C MET A 1 4.29 10.23 -10.59
N LEU A 2 4.34 9.69 -11.80
CA LEU A 2 3.63 10.16 -13.00
C LEU A 2 2.99 8.93 -13.64
N GLY A 3 1.78 9.06 -14.17
CA GLY A 3 1.04 7.94 -14.76
C GLY A 3 -0.25 8.39 -15.44
N THR A 4 -1.16 7.44 -15.62
CA THR A 4 -2.52 7.68 -16.15
C THR A 4 -3.52 6.79 -15.43
N VAL A 5 -4.77 7.23 -15.38
CA VAL A 5 -5.93 6.39 -15.06
C VAL A 5 -6.82 6.22 -16.28
N GLY A 6 -7.86 5.39 -16.16
CA GLY A 6 -8.79 5.07 -17.24
C GLY A 6 -8.29 4.01 -18.22
N PRO A 7 -8.91 3.89 -19.41
CA PRO A 7 -8.55 2.90 -20.42
C PRO A 7 -7.04 2.84 -20.78
N ASP A 8 -6.34 3.97 -20.75
CA ASP A 8 -4.90 4.06 -21.06
C ASP A 8 -4.01 3.39 -19.99
N SER A 9 -4.59 2.98 -18.85
CA SER A 9 -3.91 2.14 -17.85
C SER A 9 -3.80 0.66 -18.25
N TYR A 10 -4.55 0.23 -19.28
CA TYR A 10 -4.63 -1.16 -19.75
C TYR A 10 -5.05 -2.18 -18.68
N ALA A 11 -5.79 -1.72 -17.65
CA ALA A 11 -6.23 -2.57 -16.56
C ALA A 11 -7.28 -3.62 -17.01
N GLU A 12 -8.12 -3.29 -18.00
CA GLU A 12 -9.04 -4.23 -18.65
C GLU A 12 -8.29 -5.40 -19.28
N ASP A 13 -7.35 -5.11 -20.18
CA ASP A 13 -6.56 -6.12 -20.87
C ASP A 13 -5.81 -7.02 -19.87
N ALA A 14 -5.22 -6.42 -18.83
CA ALA A 14 -4.52 -7.17 -17.79
C ALA A 14 -5.47 -8.12 -17.04
N GLN A 15 -6.68 -7.66 -16.68
CA GLN A 15 -7.67 -8.51 -16.02
C GLN A 15 -8.16 -9.63 -16.93
N SER A 16 -8.49 -9.32 -18.20
CA SER A 16 -8.96 -10.32 -19.17
C SER A 16 -7.90 -11.40 -19.39
N ILE A 17 -6.61 -11.04 -19.54
CA ILE A 17 -5.51 -12.02 -19.64
C ILE A 17 -5.47 -12.95 -18.42
N VAL A 18 -5.59 -12.40 -17.21
CA VAL A 18 -5.60 -13.22 -15.99
C VAL A 18 -6.82 -14.14 -15.96
N HIS A 19 -8.01 -13.62 -16.29
CA HIS A 19 -9.25 -14.40 -16.34
C HIS A 19 -9.14 -15.55 -17.35
N ASP A 20 -8.55 -15.31 -18.52
CA ASP A 20 -8.30 -16.34 -19.53
C ASP A 20 -7.36 -17.44 -19.02
N ILE A 21 -6.25 -17.05 -18.37
CA ILE A 21 -5.26 -18.00 -17.84
C ILE A 21 -5.88 -18.93 -16.78
N VAL A 22 -6.72 -18.38 -15.90
CA VAL A 22 -7.32 -19.13 -14.78
C VAL A 22 -8.70 -19.72 -15.12
N GLY A 23 -9.19 -19.52 -16.35
CA GLY A 23 -10.50 -20.01 -16.81
C GLY A 23 -11.70 -19.35 -16.12
N SER A 24 -11.57 -18.09 -15.70
CA SER A 24 -12.67 -17.29 -15.16
C SER A 24 -13.55 -16.69 -16.28
N PRO A 25 -14.82 -16.35 -15.99
CA PRO A 25 -15.66 -15.64 -16.96
C PRO A 25 -15.06 -14.28 -17.36
N GLU A 26 -15.33 -13.85 -18.58
CA GLU A 26 -14.92 -12.52 -19.08
C GLU A 26 -15.32 -11.41 -18.09
N PRO A 27 -14.39 -10.53 -17.68
CA PRO A 27 -14.72 -9.40 -16.84
C PRO A 27 -15.71 -8.47 -17.57
N LYS A 28 -16.69 -7.95 -16.81
CA LYS A 28 -17.69 -7.02 -17.32
C LYS A 28 -17.62 -5.71 -16.55
N GLY A 29 -18.12 -4.63 -17.15
CA GLY A 29 -18.20 -3.31 -16.52
C GLY A 29 -17.09 -2.35 -16.95
N TRP A 30 -16.11 -2.80 -17.74
CA TRP A 30 -15.03 -1.95 -18.25
C TRP A 30 -15.50 -0.83 -19.19
N ASP A 31 -16.65 -1.00 -19.86
CA ASP A 31 -17.33 0.07 -20.59
C ASP A 31 -17.73 1.27 -19.69
N TYR A 32 -17.79 1.06 -18.38
CA TYR A 32 -18.21 2.03 -17.37
C TYR A 32 -17.06 2.46 -16.44
N GLN A 33 -15.80 2.19 -16.81
CA GLN A 33 -14.64 2.62 -16.04
C GLN A 33 -14.48 4.16 -16.06
N ILE A 34 -13.63 4.69 -15.16
CA ILE A 34 -13.26 6.11 -15.17
C ILE A 34 -12.54 6.50 -16.48
N SER A 35 -12.67 7.75 -16.88
CA SER A 35 -12.10 8.30 -18.10
C SER A 35 -10.59 8.47 -18.00
N ASN A 36 -9.92 8.58 -19.15
CA ASN A 36 -8.49 8.83 -19.20
C ASN A 36 -8.14 10.18 -18.58
N GLU A 37 -7.26 10.16 -17.59
CA GLU A 37 -6.64 11.36 -17.02
C GLU A 37 -5.16 11.10 -16.72
N PHE A 38 -4.32 12.06 -17.09
CA PHE A 38 -2.92 12.06 -16.68
C PHE A 38 -2.83 12.34 -15.18
N VAL A 39 -2.09 11.50 -14.46
CA VAL A 39 -1.94 11.64 -13.01
C VAL A 39 -0.51 11.91 -12.58
N TYR A 40 -0.37 12.72 -11.56
CA TYR A 40 0.90 12.99 -10.90
C TYR A 40 0.70 13.01 -9.39
N GLN A 41 1.76 12.65 -8.67
CA GLN A 41 1.78 12.68 -7.22
C GLN A 41 3.19 12.86 -6.67
N VAL A 42 3.31 13.73 -5.67
CA VAL A 42 4.52 13.91 -4.86
C VAL A 42 4.19 13.52 -3.43
N GLY A 43 5.07 12.76 -2.81
CA GLY A 43 4.87 12.32 -1.43
C GLY A 43 6.17 12.38 -0.62
N LEU A 44 6.01 12.60 0.67
CA LEU A 44 7.09 12.54 1.66
C LEU A 44 6.58 11.74 2.86
N GLU A 45 7.39 10.81 3.35
CA GLU A 45 7.17 10.13 4.61
C GLU A 45 8.40 10.34 5.50
N ALA A 46 8.17 10.67 6.77
CA ALA A 46 9.22 10.87 7.75
C ALA A 46 8.96 9.99 8.96
N HIS A 47 10.01 9.30 9.43
CA HIS A 47 9.95 8.41 10.58
C HIS A 47 10.74 9.00 11.75
N GLN A 48 10.25 8.79 12.96
CA GLN A 48 10.93 9.13 14.19
C GLN A 48 10.95 7.93 15.13
N LEU A 49 12.16 7.53 15.53
CA LEU A 49 12.38 6.52 16.54
C LEU A 49 12.03 7.07 17.92
N LEU A 50 11.18 6.36 18.68
CA LEU A 50 10.80 6.77 20.03
C LEU A 50 11.47 5.90 21.11
N MET A 51 11.58 4.60 20.86
CA MET A 51 12.18 3.66 21.81
C MET A 51 12.89 2.54 21.06
N ARG A 52 14.09 2.16 21.52
CA ARG A 52 14.79 0.97 21.07
C ARG A 52 15.30 0.18 22.28
N ALA A 53 15.09 -1.12 22.22
CA ALA A 53 15.58 -2.15 23.14
C ALA A 53 16.37 -3.20 22.31
N PRO A 54 17.12 -4.11 22.95
CA PRO A 54 18.00 -5.05 22.22
C PRO A 54 17.32 -5.87 21.13
N ILE A 55 16.03 -6.16 21.29
CA ILE A 55 15.24 -6.94 20.32
C ILE A 55 13.95 -6.24 19.90
N GLY A 56 13.74 -4.97 20.28
CA GLY A 56 12.44 -4.31 20.13
C GLY A 56 12.56 -2.84 19.79
N GLU A 57 11.64 -2.33 19.00
CA GLU A 57 11.66 -0.94 18.57
C GLU A 57 10.24 -0.39 18.39
N PHE A 58 10.03 0.85 18.84
CA PHE A 58 8.84 1.61 18.54
C PHE A 58 9.18 2.92 17.84
N SER A 59 8.50 3.17 16.73
CA SER A 59 8.66 4.37 15.91
C SER A 59 7.30 4.92 15.49
N VAL A 60 7.27 6.19 15.18
CA VAL A 60 6.11 6.88 14.59
C VAL A 60 6.49 7.44 13.24
N PHE A 61 5.51 7.68 12.38
CA PHE A 61 5.73 8.32 11.10
C PHE A 61 4.60 9.28 10.75
N GLY A 62 4.92 10.23 9.88
CA GLY A 62 3.96 11.09 9.22
C GLY A 62 4.21 11.07 7.71
N ARG A 63 3.13 10.96 6.94
CA ARG A 63 3.16 10.96 5.48
C ARG A 63 2.26 12.07 4.94
N GLY A 64 2.75 12.77 3.93
CA GLY A 64 1.96 13.69 3.10
C GLY A 64 2.11 13.30 1.64
N GLN A 65 0.99 13.27 0.92
CA GLN A 65 0.93 13.04 -0.52
C GLN A 65 0.03 14.11 -1.14
N GLY A 66 0.46 14.67 -2.27
CA GLY A 66 -0.30 15.68 -3.00
C GLY A 66 -0.14 15.54 -4.50
N GLY A 67 -1.23 15.77 -5.22
CA GLY A 67 -1.31 15.67 -6.67
C GLY A 67 -2.76 15.64 -7.13
N ASN A 68 -3.03 15.03 -8.29
CA ASN A 68 -4.39 14.74 -8.75
C ASN A 68 -4.71 13.24 -8.75
N PHE A 69 -3.86 12.41 -8.14
CA PHE A 69 -4.09 10.98 -8.03
C PHE A 69 -4.80 10.62 -6.71
N GLN A 70 -4.07 10.70 -5.60
CA GLN A 70 -4.51 10.27 -4.28
C GLN A 70 -3.91 11.17 -3.20
N SER A 71 -4.39 12.42 -3.08
CA SER A 71 -3.85 13.34 -2.08
C SER A 71 -4.31 12.99 -0.67
N GLU A 72 -3.38 12.91 0.26
CA GLU A 72 -3.65 12.51 1.64
C GLU A 72 -2.63 13.05 2.63
N VAL A 73 -3.03 13.03 3.91
CA VAL A 73 -2.10 13.04 5.03
C VAL A 73 -2.35 11.82 5.90
N ALA A 74 -1.28 11.21 6.40
CA ALA A 74 -1.35 10.05 7.27
C ALA A 74 -0.37 10.15 8.42
N VAL A 75 -0.73 9.53 9.54
CA VAL A 75 0.14 9.35 10.70
C VAL A 75 0.00 7.94 11.21
N GLY A 76 1.09 7.38 11.71
CA GLY A 76 1.08 6.02 12.19
C GLY A 76 2.20 5.69 13.15
N GLY A 77 2.11 4.48 13.69
CA GLY A 77 3.07 3.92 14.61
C GLY A 77 3.43 2.51 14.20
N THR A 78 4.72 2.19 14.26
CA THR A 78 5.24 0.86 13.97
C THR A 78 5.97 0.34 15.19
N TYR A 79 5.57 -0.86 15.63
CA TYR A 79 6.34 -1.67 16.56
C TYR A 79 7.03 -2.81 15.81
N ARG A 80 8.32 -3.02 16.10
CA ARG A 80 9.12 -4.11 15.51
C ARG A 80 9.81 -4.91 16.60
N ILE A 81 9.93 -6.21 16.40
CA ILE A 81 10.63 -7.11 17.32
C ILE A 81 11.47 -8.11 16.52
N GLY A 82 12.75 -8.22 16.82
CA GLY A 82 13.67 -9.10 16.11
C GLY A 82 15.11 -8.63 16.16
N PHE A 83 15.86 -9.03 15.14
CA PHE A 83 17.28 -8.76 14.98
C PHE A 83 17.52 -7.71 13.92
N ASP A 84 18.60 -6.95 14.09
CA ASP A 84 19.07 -5.96 13.11
C ASP A 84 18.05 -4.84 12.82
N LEU A 85 17.34 -4.41 13.86
CA LEU A 85 16.34 -3.35 13.76
C LEU A 85 16.97 -1.99 13.45
N GLU A 86 18.21 -1.77 13.86
CA GLU A 86 18.90 -0.49 13.68
C GLU A 86 19.26 -0.18 12.23
N ASN A 87 19.67 -1.19 11.46
CA ASN A 87 20.06 -1.05 10.06
C ASN A 87 18.85 -1.09 9.12
N THR A 88 17.66 -1.39 9.64
CA THR A 88 16.41 -1.51 8.88
C THR A 88 15.36 -0.48 9.30
N PHE A 89 15.75 0.59 9.98
CA PHE A 89 14.80 1.62 10.44
C PHE A 89 14.00 2.25 9.29
N GLY A 90 12.70 2.43 9.50
CA GLY A 90 11.79 2.98 8.49
C GLY A 90 11.47 2.02 7.34
N SER A 91 11.93 0.76 7.40
CA SER A 91 11.73 -0.17 6.28
C SER A 91 10.30 -0.66 6.12
N THR A 92 9.39 -0.44 7.07
CA THR A 92 8.01 -0.98 7.02
C THR A 92 7.03 0.07 6.55
N SER A 93 6.07 -0.31 5.71
CA SER A 93 5.00 0.55 5.23
C SER A 93 3.65 -0.15 5.25
N VAL A 94 2.57 0.64 5.23
CA VAL A 94 1.19 0.16 5.05
C VAL A 94 0.67 0.41 3.63
N LEU A 95 1.53 0.91 2.74
CA LEU A 95 1.20 1.11 1.34
C LEU A 95 0.88 -0.24 0.66
N PRO A 96 -0.16 -0.29 -0.19
CA PRO A 96 -0.51 -1.50 -0.91
C PRO A 96 0.66 -2.08 -1.71
N GLY A 97 0.87 -3.39 -1.57
CA GLY A 97 1.91 -4.12 -2.30
C GLY A 97 3.34 -3.89 -1.84
N ASN A 98 3.59 -3.00 -0.86
CA ASN A 98 4.92 -2.71 -0.37
C ASN A 98 4.93 -2.62 1.16
N ALA A 99 4.91 -3.78 1.82
CA ALA A 99 4.93 -3.83 3.29
C ALA A 99 6.33 -3.59 3.88
N VAL A 100 7.38 -3.87 3.10
CA VAL A 100 8.77 -3.63 3.49
C VAL A 100 9.59 -3.11 2.31
N ASP A 101 10.22 -1.95 2.47
CA ASP A 101 11.21 -1.43 1.52
C ASP A 101 12.49 -2.26 1.58
N ILE A 102 12.68 -3.10 0.56
CA ILE A 102 13.83 -3.99 0.40
C ILE A 102 15.14 -3.20 0.30
N GLY A 103 15.12 -1.99 -0.28
CA GLY A 103 16.32 -1.15 -0.40
C GLY A 103 16.88 -0.75 0.96
N LEU A 104 16.02 -0.55 1.95
CA LEU A 104 16.42 -0.25 3.32
C LEU A 104 16.97 -1.47 4.08
N LEU A 105 16.80 -2.68 3.56
CA LEU A 105 17.37 -3.90 4.15
C LEU A 105 18.81 -4.19 3.68
N SER A 106 19.35 -3.38 2.76
CA SER A 106 20.67 -3.60 2.14
C SER A 106 21.86 -3.25 3.03
N HIS A 107 21.65 -2.57 4.16
CA HIS A 107 22.70 -2.18 5.10
C HIS A 107 23.14 -3.31 6.05
N SER A 108 22.67 -4.54 5.82
CA SER A 108 22.93 -5.68 6.68
C SER A 108 22.90 -7.02 5.95
N ASP A 109 23.79 -7.91 6.39
CA ASP A 109 23.98 -9.26 5.86
C ASP A 109 22.83 -10.19 6.20
N SER A 110 22.17 -9.99 7.35
CA SER A 110 21.06 -10.85 7.74
C SER A 110 20.27 -10.26 8.89
N GLY A 111 18.99 -10.59 8.92
CA GLY A 111 18.11 -10.19 9.99
C GLY A 111 16.75 -10.83 9.86
N MET A 112 16.00 -10.74 10.93
CA MET A 112 14.62 -11.18 10.96
C MET A 112 13.87 -10.35 11.96
N PHE A 113 12.75 -9.78 11.55
CA PHE A 113 11.89 -9.05 12.46
C PHE A 113 10.42 -9.25 12.12
N PHE A 114 9.62 -9.27 13.16
CA PHE A 114 8.18 -9.10 13.09
C PHE A 114 7.86 -7.62 13.22
N PHE A 115 6.81 -7.19 12.56
CA PHE A 115 6.33 -5.82 12.66
C PHE A 115 4.81 -5.78 12.77
N ALA A 116 4.33 -4.75 13.45
CA ALA A 116 2.93 -4.35 13.46
C ALA A 116 2.89 -2.83 13.30
N THR A 117 2.14 -2.38 12.30
CA THR A 117 1.97 -0.97 11.97
C THR A 117 0.49 -0.62 11.99
N ILE A 118 0.16 0.50 12.62
CA ILE A 118 -1.15 1.11 12.55
C ILE A 118 -1.04 2.47 11.88
N GLU A 119 -2.03 2.82 11.08
CA GLU A 119 -2.11 4.10 10.39
C GLU A 119 -3.52 4.66 10.48
N ALA A 120 -3.61 5.97 10.70
CA ALA A 120 -4.79 6.77 10.43
C ALA A 120 -4.45 7.75 9.31
N ARG A 121 -5.34 7.86 8.32
CA ARG A 121 -5.18 8.78 7.20
C ARG A 121 -6.43 9.58 6.92
N TYR A 122 -6.22 10.76 6.37
CA TYR A 122 -7.26 11.61 5.81
C TYR A 122 -6.98 11.76 4.31
N ARG A 123 -7.85 11.16 3.50
CA ARG A 123 -7.81 11.20 2.04
C ARG A 123 -8.65 12.40 1.56
N PHE A 124 -8.02 13.36 0.89
CA PHE A 124 -8.71 14.55 0.38
C PHE A 124 -9.43 14.24 -0.93
N ASP A 125 -8.74 13.55 -1.82
CA ASP A 125 -9.19 13.18 -3.15
C ASP A 125 -8.65 11.81 -3.53
N ASP A 126 -9.42 11.08 -4.33
CA ASP A 126 -8.99 9.83 -4.94
C ASP A 126 -9.63 9.66 -6.31
N ILE A 127 -8.87 9.93 -7.37
CA ILE A 127 -9.37 9.84 -8.75
C ILE A 127 -9.79 8.41 -9.13
N THR A 128 -9.28 7.39 -8.43
CA THR A 128 -9.68 6.00 -8.68
C THR A 128 -11.08 5.68 -8.16
N ILE A 129 -11.63 6.55 -7.31
CA ILE A 129 -12.98 6.44 -6.73
C ILE A 129 -13.91 7.49 -7.34
N GLU A 130 -13.49 8.75 -7.36
CA GLU A 130 -14.31 9.92 -7.71
C GLU A 130 -14.05 10.44 -9.12
N GLY A 131 -13.19 9.77 -9.90
CA GLY A 131 -12.85 10.18 -11.26
C GLY A 131 -14.05 10.24 -12.21
N ASP A 132 -13.93 11.07 -13.25
CA ASP A 132 -14.95 11.25 -14.27
C ASP A 132 -15.31 9.92 -14.92
N LYS A 133 -16.61 9.60 -14.98
CA LYS A 133 -17.14 8.32 -15.45
C LYS A 133 -18.40 8.54 -16.28
N PRO A 134 -18.83 7.57 -17.10
CA PRO A 134 -20.08 7.68 -17.87
C PRO A 134 -21.28 8.02 -16.97
N ALA A 135 -22.23 8.80 -17.51
CA ALA A 135 -23.35 9.37 -16.75
C ALA A 135 -24.33 8.31 -16.21
N GLU A 136 -24.23 7.08 -16.69
CA GLU A 136 -25.00 5.93 -16.25
C GLU A 136 -24.54 5.38 -14.89
N ASN A 137 -23.33 5.74 -14.43
CA ASN A 137 -22.81 5.33 -13.13
C ASN A 137 -23.29 6.25 -12.01
N ASP A 138 -23.64 5.66 -10.86
CA ASP A 138 -23.85 6.41 -9.64
C ASP A 138 -22.54 7.06 -9.16
N ASP A 139 -22.66 8.24 -8.54
CA ASP A 139 -21.54 8.86 -7.87
C ASP A 139 -21.18 8.09 -6.60
N ILE A 140 -19.87 7.89 -6.43
CA ILE A 140 -19.26 7.22 -5.29
C ILE A 140 -18.33 8.24 -4.66
N HIS A 141 -18.40 8.36 -3.34
CA HIS A 141 -17.66 9.37 -2.60
C HIS A 141 -16.54 8.76 -1.77
N VAL A 142 -15.39 9.44 -1.74
CA VAL A 142 -14.27 8.97 -0.93
C VAL A 142 -14.61 9.04 0.56
N GLN A 143 -14.33 7.96 1.28
CA GLN A 143 -14.38 7.98 2.74
C GLN A 143 -13.11 8.69 3.20
N HIS A 144 -13.22 9.95 3.59
CA HIS A 144 -12.05 10.77 3.92
C HIS A 144 -11.23 10.19 5.07
N GLY A 145 -11.87 9.86 6.20
CA GLY A 145 -11.20 9.26 7.36
C GLY A 145 -11.05 7.76 7.20
N GLN A 146 -9.81 7.27 7.11
CA GLN A 146 -9.52 5.85 6.95
C GLN A 146 -8.50 5.37 7.96
N ALA A 147 -8.53 4.07 8.27
CA ALA A 147 -7.57 3.43 9.16
C ALA A 147 -7.05 2.13 8.53
N ALA A 148 -5.79 1.81 8.81
CA ALA A 148 -5.17 0.57 8.38
C ALA A 148 -4.34 -0.04 9.51
N ILE A 149 -4.26 -1.37 9.50
CA ILE A 149 -3.34 -2.15 10.32
C ILE A 149 -2.63 -3.15 9.42
N SER A 150 -1.30 -3.18 9.50
CA SER A 150 -0.47 -4.17 8.83
C SER A 150 0.35 -4.92 9.85
N SER A 151 0.50 -6.23 9.67
CA SER A 151 1.45 -7.01 10.45
C SER A 151 2.11 -8.05 9.58
N GLY A 152 3.34 -8.41 9.91
CA GLY A 152 4.10 -9.33 9.09
C GLY A 152 5.43 -9.72 9.68
N VAL A 153 6.15 -10.51 8.89
CA VAL A 153 7.50 -10.97 9.17
C VAL A 153 8.38 -10.67 7.96
N SER A 154 9.57 -10.15 8.24
CA SER A 154 10.65 -10.01 7.28
C SER A 154 11.79 -10.91 7.71
N TRP A 155 12.32 -11.68 6.76
CA TRP A 155 13.55 -12.44 6.91
C TRP A 155 14.48 -12.10 5.77
N TYR A 156 15.76 -11.98 6.06
CA TYR A 156 16.76 -11.82 5.03
C TYR A 156 18.14 -12.33 5.43
N SER A 157 18.91 -12.62 4.39
CA SER A 157 20.28 -13.09 4.39
C SER A 157 21.06 -12.38 3.27
N GLN A 158 22.34 -12.72 3.12
CA GLN A 158 23.23 -12.08 2.15
C GLN A 158 22.70 -12.12 0.71
N HIS A 159 21.98 -13.19 0.34
CA HIS A 159 21.54 -13.41 -1.04
C HIS A 159 20.02 -13.45 -1.21
N TRP A 160 19.28 -13.79 -0.17
CA TRP A 160 17.83 -14.02 -0.25
C TRP A 160 17.12 -13.32 0.89
N GLY A 161 15.93 -12.81 0.59
CA GLY A 161 15.00 -12.37 1.61
C GLY A 161 13.58 -12.69 1.23
N ALA A 162 12.73 -12.76 2.25
CA ALA A 162 11.31 -12.98 2.13
C ALA A 162 10.56 -12.06 3.09
N VAL A 163 9.44 -11.52 2.62
CA VAL A 163 8.50 -10.73 3.42
C VAL A 163 7.13 -11.36 3.27
N ALA A 164 6.47 -11.61 4.38
CA ALA A 164 5.07 -12.02 4.41
C ALA A 164 4.31 -11.06 5.32
N SER A 165 3.23 -10.48 4.81
CA SER A 165 2.41 -9.54 5.59
C SER A 165 0.93 -9.68 5.28
N VAL A 166 0.12 -9.22 6.21
CA VAL A 166 -1.32 -9.06 6.07
C VAL A 166 -1.66 -7.64 6.45
N THR A 167 -2.43 -6.97 5.60
CA THR A 167 -2.93 -5.63 5.83
C THR A 167 -4.45 -5.66 5.80
N ALA A 168 -5.06 -5.09 6.84
CA ALA A 168 -6.49 -4.81 6.90
C ALA A 168 -6.70 -3.29 6.93
N GLN A 169 -7.73 -2.83 6.25
CA GLN A 169 -8.05 -1.42 6.10
C GLN A 169 -9.55 -1.19 6.19
N SER A 170 -9.96 -0.03 6.70
CA SER A 170 -11.35 0.40 6.69
C SER A 170 -11.85 0.61 5.25
N LYS A 171 -13.16 0.82 5.10
CA LYS A 171 -13.76 1.23 3.84
C LYS A 171 -13.07 2.49 3.28
N GLN A 172 -12.94 2.53 1.96
CA GLN A 172 -12.29 3.62 1.22
C GLN A 172 -13.29 4.59 0.57
N PHE A 173 -14.55 4.18 0.44
CA PHE A 173 -15.65 4.97 -0.10
C PHE A 173 -16.92 4.79 0.74
N GLU A 174 -17.81 5.78 0.71
CA GLU A 174 -18.95 5.88 1.63
C GLU A 174 -19.98 4.78 1.39
N GLU A 175 -20.26 4.49 0.11
CA GLU A 175 -21.28 3.57 -0.42
C GLU A 175 -20.89 2.09 -0.29
N SER A 176 -19.69 1.80 0.22
CA SER A 176 -19.21 0.43 0.36
C SER A 176 -20.10 -0.38 1.28
N GLY A 177 -20.64 -1.50 0.78
CA GLY A 177 -21.38 -2.48 1.58
C GLY A 177 -20.51 -3.27 2.57
N ARG A 178 -19.19 -3.10 2.54
CA ARG A 178 -18.24 -3.69 3.51
C ARG A 178 -17.45 -2.58 4.20
N ASP A 179 -17.39 -2.65 5.52
CA ASP A 179 -16.67 -1.66 6.33
C ASP A 179 -15.15 -1.87 6.36
N HIS A 180 -14.66 -3.00 5.85
CA HIS A 180 -13.24 -3.33 5.82
C HIS A 180 -12.88 -4.22 4.63
N SER A 181 -11.62 -4.14 4.22
CA SER A 181 -10.98 -5.07 3.29
C SER A 181 -9.63 -5.53 3.86
N ALA A 182 -9.15 -6.68 3.41
CA ALA A 182 -7.85 -7.19 3.79
C ALA A 182 -7.19 -7.91 2.62
N TYR A 183 -5.88 -7.83 2.55
CA TYR A 183 -5.06 -8.55 1.58
C TYR A 183 -3.78 -9.05 2.25
N ALA A 184 -3.22 -10.10 1.67
CA ALA A 184 -1.91 -10.62 2.06
C ALA A 184 -0.90 -10.32 0.96
N ASN A 185 0.33 -10.04 1.37
CA ASN A 185 1.46 -9.86 0.45
C ASN A 185 2.54 -10.88 0.80
N PHE A 186 3.13 -11.47 -0.23
CA PHE A 186 4.32 -12.29 -0.13
C PHE A 186 5.34 -11.83 -1.16
N THR A 187 6.53 -11.46 -0.71
CA THR A 187 7.62 -10.99 -1.55
C THR A 187 8.84 -11.86 -1.32
N LEU A 188 9.35 -12.48 -2.37
CA LEU A 188 10.64 -13.18 -2.39
C LEU A 188 11.59 -12.38 -3.27
N PHE A 189 12.80 -12.13 -2.79
CA PHE A 189 13.76 -11.31 -3.51
C PHE A 189 15.20 -11.82 -3.33
N TYR A 190 16.00 -11.55 -4.34
CA TYR A 190 17.43 -11.84 -4.39
C TYR A 190 18.25 -10.56 -4.21
N ARG A 191 19.39 -10.67 -3.53
CA ARG A 191 20.35 -9.59 -3.28
C ARG A 191 21.70 -10.03 -3.82
N TYR A 192 22.38 -9.12 -4.52
CA TYR A 192 23.68 -9.33 -5.16
C TYR A 192 24.81 -8.70 -4.33
#